data_AF-A0A835QM12-F1
#
_entry.id   AF-A0A835QM12-F1
#
_cell.length_a   1.000
_cell.length_b   1.000
_cell.length_c   1.000
_cell.angle_alpha   90.00
_cell.angle_beta   90.00
_cell.angle_gamma   90.00
#
_symmetry.space_group_name_H-M   'P 1'
#
loop_
_entity.id
_entity.type
_entity.pdbx_description
1 polymer ?
#
loop_
_entity_poly.entity_id
_entity_poly.type
_entity_poly.pdbx_seq_one_letter_code
_entity_poly.pdbx_strand_id
1 'polypeptide(L)'
;MGGGKADFPASISSEKFEDSYDYDECVESSSSSSSTSVTSLDSIASCTSVQQRKTYTALLESYRCMEVPSRGALVDAKRAILRHKPGYWLEKVEGMPAESYDIPSKTTILLVGPRVSGKSSLVNRITRVFEDDQSAPDRAQVYDACAAAGTCFLQEYPIPKNSETLCVYDTRGLSMVPSDNIKLLERWMLEGVRHGEMDIRASDDFVTRSNMKIRATHRYPCRKRVVNYVILVANGVSILESLERKESQYVDLIVETFNSPFLTFKDDKPIIVITHGDELSIKDRAFVRSYLGEILGVPPFTQIFDIPDNLEYATQIAILNMLRICIERADRNILPKPIYKIKMMMFYHRLQKLVEFGDMMCCRLFKKEKGSWKISVTLNQLDQIVLWLTIVVCTCFLARITWLLMKRMLCC
;
A
#
# COMPACT_ATOMS: atom_id res chain seq x y z
N MET A 1 -50.72 62.90 5.26
CA MET A 1 -49.30 62.46 5.36
C MET A 1 -49.32 60.95 5.22
N GLY A 2 -49.28 60.44 3.97
CA GLY A 2 -48.05 59.89 3.36
C GLY A 2 -47.87 58.46 3.88
N GLY A 3 -48.25 57.39 3.18
CA GLY A 3 -47.84 57.01 1.83
C GLY A 3 -46.52 56.22 1.95
N GLY A 4 -46.33 55.01 1.47
CA GLY A 4 -47.16 54.08 0.72
C GLY A 4 -46.39 52.76 0.57
N LYS A 5 -47.13 51.64 0.50
CA LYS A 5 -46.68 50.42 -0.18
C LYS A 5 -46.47 50.76 -1.66
N ALA A 6 -45.46 50.14 -2.29
CA ALA A 6 -45.46 49.95 -3.73
C ALA A 6 -45.38 48.45 -4.00
N ASP A 7 -46.51 47.93 -4.47
CA ASP A 7 -46.66 46.66 -5.13
C ASP A 7 -46.03 46.70 -6.54
N PHE A 8 -45.76 45.51 -7.04
CA PHE A 8 -45.29 45.07 -8.36
C PHE A 8 -45.87 45.82 -9.58
N PRO A 9 -45.30 45.53 -10.78
CA PRO A 9 -46.16 44.87 -11.75
C PRO A 9 -45.59 43.59 -12.34
N ALA A 10 -46.52 42.73 -12.69
CA ALA A 10 -46.35 41.46 -13.38
C ALA A 10 -46.28 41.63 -14.91
N SER A 11 -45.80 40.55 -15.52
CA SER A 11 -46.14 39.99 -16.84
C SER A 11 -45.81 40.80 -18.10
N ILE A 12 -44.82 40.33 -18.85
CA ILE A 12 -44.84 40.30 -20.32
C ILE A 12 -44.20 38.97 -20.82
N SER A 13 -45.04 38.24 -21.58
CA SER A 13 -44.81 37.21 -22.60
C SER A 13 -43.80 36.08 -22.43
N SER A 14 -44.36 34.87 -22.53
CA SER A 14 -43.75 33.70 -23.13
C SER A 14 -43.16 34.01 -24.51
N GLU A 15 -41.85 33.88 -24.67
CA GLU A 15 -41.25 33.55 -25.95
C GLU A 15 -40.61 32.17 -25.84
N LYS A 16 -41.16 31.24 -26.62
CA LYS A 16 -40.47 30.03 -27.04
C LYS A 16 -39.22 30.48 -27.79
N PHE A 17 -38.05 30.12 -27.29
CA PHE A 17 -36.84 30.08 -28.10
C PHE A 17 -36.52 28.61 -28.36
N GLU A 18 -37.04 28.12 -29.48
CA GLU A 18 -36.57 26.92 -30.14
C GLU A 18 -35.20 27.24 -30.73
N ASP A 19 -34.12 27.00 -29.98
CA ASP A 19 -32.79 26.92 -30.58
C ASP A 19 -32.52 25.48 -31.01
N SER A 20 -32.98 25.24 -32.23
CA SER A 20 -32.47 24.24 -33.16
C SER A 20 -31.00 24.54 -33.45
N TYR A 21 -30.09 23.84 -32.77
CA TYR A 21 -28.71 23.74 -33.25
C TYR A 21 -28.61 22.56 -34.22
N ASP A 22 -28.90 22.87 -35.47
CA ASP A 22 -28.39 22.17 -36.64
C ASP A 22 -26.86 22.41 -36.66
N TYR A 23 -26.08 21.34 -36.54
CA TYR A 23 -24.65 21.41 -36.83
C TYR A 23 -24.40 20.63 -38.10
N ASP A 24 -24.05 21.42 -39.11
CA ASP A 24 -23.72 21.07 -40.47
C ASP A 24 -22.86 19.80 -40.61
N GLU A 25 -23.32 19.01 -41.56
CA GLU A 25 -22.61 17.95 -42.25
C GLU A 25 -21.39 18.53 -42.98
N CYS A 26 -20.24 18.58 -42.30
CA CYS A 26 -18.98 18.89 -42.95
C CYS A 26 -18.39 17.63 -43.61
N VAL A 27 -18.61 17.57 -44.92
CA VAL A 27 -17.88 16.77 -45.90
C VAL A 27 -16.38 17.07 -45.79
N GLU A 28 -15.59 16.12 -45.30
CA GLU A 28 -14.12 16.20 -45.37
C GLU A 28 -13.64 15.73 -46.74
N SER A 29 -13.36 16.73 -47.58
CA SER A 29 -12.43 16.64 -48.70
C SER A 29 -11.02 16.36 -48.19
N SER A 30 -10.43 15.30 -48.72
CA SER A 30 -9.04 14.87 -48.61
C SER A 30 -8.02 16.02 -48.64
N SER A 31 -7.25 16.17 -47.55
CA SER A 31 -5.89 16.71 -47.64
C SER A 31 -5.00 16.11 -46.55
N SER A 32 -3.82 15.70 -46.99
CA SER A 32 -2.80 14.91 -46.31
C SER A 32 -2.10 15.65 -45.17
N SER A 33 -2.02 15.03 -43.99
CA SER A 33 -0.93 15.28 -43.03
C SER A 33 -0.67 14.08 -42.10
N SER A 34 0.47 13.43 -42.34
CA SER A 34 1.33 12.67 -41.41
C SER A 34 0.68 11.94 -40.22
N SER A 35 0.20 10.73 -40.48
CA SER A 35 -0.07 9.70 -39.47
C SER A 35 1.21 8.92 -39.10
N THR A 36 1.77 9.17 -37.92
CA THR A 36 2.81 8.31 -37.33
C THR A 36 2.48 8.05 -35.87
N SER A 37 1.63 7.05 -35.58
CA SER A 37 1.46 6.49 -34.23
C SER A 37 0.72 5.14 -34.15
N VAL A 38 0.47 4.43 -35.26
CA VAL A 38 -0.35 3.20 -35.24
C VAL A 38 0.48 1.89 -35.25
N THR A 39 1.81 1.97 -35.36
CA THR A 39 2.64 0.78 -35.67
C THR A 39 3.31 0.07 -34.49
N SER A 40 3.32 0.63 -33.26
CA SER A 40 4.10 0.07 -32.14
C SER A 40 3.33 -0.95 -31.27
N LEU A 41 2.06 -0.70 -30.93
CA LEU A 41 1.29 -1.57 -30.04
C LEU A 41 1.00 -2.97 -30.62
N ASP A 42 0.74 -3.07 -31.92
CA ASP A 42 0.49 -4.36 -32.58
C ASP A 42 1.73 -5.27 -32.54
N SER A 43 2.92 -4.68 -32.56
CA SER A 43 4.18 -5.43 -32.47
C SER A 43 4.43 -5.99 -31.07
N ILE A 44 4.08 -5.26 -30.00
CA ILE A 44 4.20 -5.72 -28.61
C ILE A 44 3.09 -6.74 -28.29
N ALA A 45 1.88 -6.50 -28.79
CA ALA A 45 0.75 -7.44 -28.69
C ALA A 45 1.04 -8.78 -29.40
N SER A 46 1.90 -8.79 -30.43
CA SER A 46 2.27 -10.04 -31.14
C SER A 46 3.02 -11.06 -30.29
N CYS A 47 3.68 -10.62 -29.20
CA CYS A 47 4.49 -11.48 -28.30
C CYS A 47 3.77 -11.94 -27.02
N THR A 48 2.47 -11.62 -26.90
CA THR A 48 1.67 -11.85 -25.69
C THR A 48 1.07 -13.25 -25.61
N SER A 49 0.95 -13.81 -24.39
CA SER A 49 0.33 -15.12 -24.19
C SER A 49 -1.16 -15.12 -24.58
N VAL A 50 -1.71 -16.27 -24.96
CA VAL A 50 -3.15 -16.40 -25.29
C VAL A 50 -4.03 -15.92 -24.12
N GLN A 51 -3.60 -16.18 -22.88
CA GLN A 51 -4.31 -15.77 -21.69
C GLN A 51 -4.27 -14.24 -21.50
N GLN A 52 -3.14 -13.60 -21.76
CA GLN A 52 -3.02 -12.15 -21.72
C GLN A 52 -3.93 -11.49 -22.76
N ARG A 53 -3.99 -12.02 -24.00
CA ARG A 53 -4.89 -11.48 -25.04
C ARG A 53 -6.36 -11.54 -24.63
N LYS A 54 -6.81 -12.67 -24.08
CA LYS A 54 -8.18 -12.82 -23.56
C LYS A 54 -8.47 -11.80 -22.44
N THR A 55 -7.52 -11.65 -21.53
CA THR A 55 -7.63 -10.72 -20.40
C THR A 55 -7.66 -9.26 -20.88
N TYR A 56 -6.81 -8.90 -21.83
CA TYR A 56 -6.79 -7.60 -22.50
C TYR A 56 -8.12 -7.30 -23.19
N THR A 57 -8.66 -8.23 -24.00
CA THR A 57 -9.95 -8.03 -24.67
C THR A 57 -11.08 -7.85 -23.65
N ALA A 58 -11.11 -8.67 -22.58
CA ALA A 58 -12.10 -8.51 -21.52
C ALA A 58 -11.97 -7.16 -20.79
N LEU A 59 -10.75 -6.69 -20.55
CA LEU A 59 -10.50 -5.37 -19.94
C LEU A 59 -10.97 -4.25 -20.86
N LEU A 60 -10.64 -4.32 -22.15
CA LEU A 60 -11.05 -3.34 -23.15
C LEU A 60 -12.58 -3.21 -23.21
N GLU A 61 -13.29 -4.34 -23.22
CA GLU A 61 -14.75 -4.35 -23.15
C GLU A 61 -15.27 -3.80 -21.81
N SER A 62 -14.59 -4.08 -20.68
CA SER A 62 -14.99 -3.52 -19.38
C SER A 62 -14.88 -1.99 -19.31
N TYR A 63 -13.95 -1.38 -20.05
CA TYR A 63 -13.87 0.08 -20.15
C TYR A 63 -14.96 0.66 -21.06
N ARG A 64 -15.32 -0.05 -22.13
CA ARG A 64 -16.36 0.39 -23.09
C ARG A 64 -17.78 0.24 -22.55
N CYS A 65 -18.02 -0.87 -21.86
CA CYS A 65 -19.32 -1.29 -21.36
C CYS A 65 -19.45 -1.05 -19.86
N MET A 66 -18.71 -0.09 -19.29
CA MET A 66 -18.75 0.17 -17.86
C MET A 66 -20.16 0.65 -17.47
N GLU A 67 -20.98 -0.26 -16.99
CA GLU A 67 -22.29 0.08 -16.43
C GLU A 67 -22.06 0.96 -15.22
N VAL A 68 -22.50 2.21 -15.31
CA VAL A 68 -22.46 3.17 -14.22
C VAL A 68 -23.39 2.63 -13.12
N PRO A 69 -22.86 2.20 -11.95
CA PRO A 69 -23.73 1.71 -10.88
C PRO A 69 -24.76 2.77 -10.49
N SER A 70 -25.95 2.37 -10.04
CA SER A 70 -26.96 3.35 -9.63
C SER A 70 -26.41 4.27 -8.53
N ARG A 71 -26.86 5.54 -8.50
CA ARG A 71 -26.43 6.52 -7.49
C ARG A 71 -26.57 6.00 -6.05
N GLY A 72 -27.56 5.13 -5.82
CA GLY A 72 -27.76 4.44 -4.54
C GLY A 72 -26.59 3.54 -4.16
N ALA A 73 -26.03 2.78 -5.09
CA ALA A 73 -24.91 1.88 -4.83
C ALA A 73 -23.63 2.65 -4.39
N LEU A 74 -23.35 3.80 -5.01
CA LEU A 74 -22.24 4.68 -4.58
C LEU A 74 -22.45 5.15 -3.13
N VAL A 75 -23.65 5.64 -2.82
CA VAL A 75 -23.99 6.14 -1.49
C VAL A 75 -23.87 5.04 -0.44
N ASP A 76 -24.30 3.82 -0.77
CA ASP A 76 -24.20 2.66 0.12
C ASP A 76 -22.76 2.23 0.34
N ALA A 77 -21.93 2.20 -0.71
CA ALA A 77 -20.50 1.92 -0.60
C ALA A 77 -19.76 2.97 0.24
N LYS A 78 -20.03 4.26 -0.01
CA LYS A 78 -19.50 5.39 0.80
C LYS A 78 -19.92 5.23 2.26
N ARG A 79 -21.20 4.94 2.52
CA ARG A 79 -21.73 4.75 3.88
C ARG A 79 -21.12 3.54 4.59
N ALA A 80 -20.84 2.45 3.86
CA ALA A 80 -20.20 1.26 4.42
C ALA A 80 -18.80 1.58 4.94
N ILE A 81 -18.00 2.33 4.17
CA ILE A 81 -16.66 2.78 4.59
C ILE A 81 -16.75 3.77 5.77
N LEU A 82 -17.68 4.73 5.72
CA LEU A 82 -17.86 5.71 6.80
C LEU A 82 -18.27 5.07 8.14
N ARG A 83 -19.02 3.97 8.10
CA ARG A 83 -19.44 3.23 9.29
C ARG A 83 -18.41 2.22 9.77
N HIS A 84 -17.36 1.98 9.00
CA HIS A 84 -16.33 1.00 9.35
C HIS A 84 -15.63 1.38 10.65
N LYS A 85 -15.39 0.36 11.47
CA LYS A 85 -14.51 0.40 12.63
C LYS A 85 -13.48 -0.71 12.47
N PRO A 86 -12.22 -0.53 12.92
CA PRO A 86 -11.22 -1.59 12.82
C PRO A 86 -11.72 -2.92 13.40
N GLY A 87 -11.54 -3.99 12.65
CA GLY A 87 -12.01 -5.34 13.01
C GLY A 87 -13.49 -5.61 12.72
N TYR A 88 -14.24 -4.68 12.11
CA TYR A 88 -15.66 -4.89 11.88
C TYR A 88 -15.95 -5.95 10.82
N TRP A 89 -15.03 -6.15 9.86
CA TRP A 89 -15.12 -7.18 8.83
C TRP A 89 -14.18 -8.36 9.11
N LEU A 90 -13.90 -8.62 10.39
CA LEU A 90 -13.21 -9.83 10.82
C LEU A 90 -14.03 -11.08 10.49
N GLU A 91 -13.42 -11.99 9.73
CA GLU A 91 -13.90 -13.36 9.66
C GLU A 91 -13.51 -14.06 10.96
N LYS A 92 -14.50 -14.35 11.81
CA LYS A 92 -14.27 -15.08 13.05
C LYS A 92 -13.79 -16.48 12.70
N VAL A 93 -12.54 -16.79 13.05
CA VAL A 93 -12.07 -18.18 13.05
C VAL A 93 -12.93 -18.93 14.07
N GLU A 94 -13.52 -20.05 13.67
CA GLU A 94 -14.59 -20.76 14.38
C GLU A 94 -14.45 -20.70 15.92
N GLY A 95 -15.39 -19.99 16.56
CA GLY A 95 -15.50 -19.89 18.02
C GLY A 95 -14.73 -18.77 18.72
N MET A 96 -13.87 -18.00 18.03
CA MET A 96 -13.08 -16.93 18.65
C MET A 96 -13.87 -15.60 18.76
N PRO A 97 -14.02 -15.01 19.97
CA PRO A 97 -14.67 -13.72 20.14
C PRO A 97 -13.78 -12.57 19.61
N ALA A 98 -14.35 -11.42 19.26
CA ALA A 98 -13.57 -10.26 18.79
C ALA A 98 -12.48 -9.81 19.80
N GLU A 99 -12.74 -10.01 21.09
CA GLU A 99 -11.83 -9.70 22.19
C GLU A 99 -10.52 -10.48 22.16
N SER A 100 -10.49 -11.64 21.48
CA SER A 100 -9.28 -12.44 21.31
C SER A 100 -8.37 -11.92 20.21
N TYR A 101 -8.69 -10.81 19.54
CA TYR A 101 -7.89 -10.21 18.47
C TYR A 101 -7.24 -8.91 18.93
N ASP A 102 -6.04 -8.64 18.42
CA ASP A 102 -5.32 -7.38 18.68
C ASP A 102 -5.80 -6.30 17.71
N ILE A 103 -7.04 -5.86 17.93
CA ILE A 103 -7.71 -4.90 17.04
C ILE A 103 -7.03 -3.52 17.20
N PRO A 104 -6.50 -2.93 16.11
CA PRO A 104 -5.85 -1.64 16.17
C PRO A 104 -6.88 -0.54 16.46
N SER A 105 -6.45 0.56 17.08
CA SER A 105 -7.35 1.71 17.30
C SER A 105 -7.78 2.40 16.00
N LYS A 106 -7.02 2.22 14.92
CA LYS A 106 -7.23 2.85 13.61
C LYS A 106 -6.67 1.95 12.52
N THR A 107 -7.46 1.68 11.48
CA THR A 107 -7.02 0.99 10.28
C THR A 107 -6.08 1.90 9.50
N THR A 108 -4.86 1.42 9.28
CA THR A 108 -3.77 2.17 8.64
C THR A 108 -3.43 1.53 7.31
N ILE A 109 -3.72 2.23 6.21
CA ILE A 109 -3.37 1.82 4.86
C ILE A 109 -2.12 2.59 4.41
N LEU A 110 -1.09 1.90 3.97
CA LEU A 110 0.16 2.50 3.50
C LEU A 110 0.20 2.57 1.98
N LEU A 111 0.46 3.74 1.40
CA LEU A 111 0.72 3.89 -0.03
C LEU A 111 2.21 3.75 -0.30
N VAL A 112 2.63 2.77 -1.11
CA VAL A 112 4.02 2.59 -1.52
C VAL A 112 4.13 2.63 -3.04
N GLY A 113 5.30 2.97 -3.56
CA GLY A 113 5.53 2.92 -5.02
C GLY A 113 6.63 3.88 -5.47
N PRO A 114 7.05 3.78 -6.75
CA PRO A 114 8.14 4.59 -7.32
C PRO A 114 7.96 6.10 -7.13
N ARG A 115 9.03 6.86 -7.36
CA ARG A 115 8.91 8.32 -7.49
C ARG A 115 7.95 8.67 -8.64
N VAL A 116 7.21 9.76 -8.49
CA VAL A 116 6.24 10.25 -9.48
C VAL A 116 5.14 9.23 -9.83
N SER A 117 4.86 8.28 -8.93
CA SER A 117 3.76 7.32 -9.12
C SER A 117 2.35 7.87 -8.82
N GLY A 118 2.22 9.14 -8.43
CA GLY A 118 0.92 9.76 -8.14
C GLY A 118 0.29 9.38 -6.78
N LYS A 119 1.09 8.94 -5.79
CA LYS A 119 0.61 8.60 -4.44
C LYS A 119 -0.12 9.78 -3.76
N SER A 120 0.50 10.96 -3.73
CA SER A 120 -0.08 12.15 -3.11
C SER A 120 -1.37 12.59 -3.83
N SER A 121 -1.39 12.53 -5.16
CA SER A 121 -2.61 12.79 -5.96
C SER A 121 -3.70 11.77 -5.67
N LEU A 122 -3.36 10.48 -5.50
CA LEU A 122 -4.30 9.44 -5.09
C LEU A 122 -4.91 9.73 -3.70
N VAL A 123 -4.13 10.24 -2.74
CA VAL A 123 -4.65 10.68 -1.43
C VAL A 123 -5.68 11.80 -1.58
N ASN A 124 -5.40 12.79 -2.43
CA ASN A 124 -6.33 13.89 -2.70
C ASN A 124 -7.62 13.34 -3.33
N ARG A 125 -7.52 12.45 -4.32
CA ARG A 125 -8.70 11.80 -4.94
C ARG A 125 -9.52 10.99 -3.93
N ILE A 126 -8.85 10.17 -3.12
CA ILE A 126 -9.51 9.41 -2.04
C ILE A 126 -10.25 10.38 -1.11
N THR A 127 -9.62 11.48 -0.70
CA THR A 127 -10.26 12.48 0.16
C THR A 127 -11.50 13.07 -0.50
N ARG A 128 -11.39 13.54 -1.76
CA ARG A 128 -12.46 14.21 -2.49
C ARG A 128 -13.72 13.34 -2.66
N VAL A 129 -13.58 12.01 -2.71
CA VAL A 129 -14.74 11.08 -2.73
C VAL A 129 -15.59 11.19 -1.46
N PHE A 130 -14.96 11.50 -0.32
CA PHE A 130 -15.67 11.62 0.95
C PHE A 130 -16.09 13.04 1.30
N GLU A 131 -15.45 14.07 0.74
CA GLU A 131 -15.79 15.46 0.95
C GLU A 131 -17.02 15.88 0.13
N ASP A 132 -17.83 16.75 0.70
CA ASP A 132 -18.98 17.34 0.00
C ASP A 132 -18.57 18.61 -0.77
N ASP A 133 -17.49 19.27 -0.33
CA ASP A 133 -16.93 20.46 -0.96
C ASP A 133 -15.83 20.08 -1.96
N GLN A 134 -16.18 20.08 -3.24
CA GLN A 134 -15.24 19.81 -4.33
C GLN A 134 -14.24 20.96 -4.58
N SER A 135 -14.45 22.13 -3.97
CA SER A 135 -13.56 23.28 -4.06
C SER A 135 -12.51 23.33 -2.94
N ALA A 136 -12.56 22.39 -2.00
CA ALA A 136 -11.59 22.30 -0.93
C ALA A 136 -10.16 22.14 -1.49
N PRO A 137 -9.17 22.82 -0.91
CA PRO A 137 -7.78 22.73 -1.36
C PRO A 137 -7.24 21.32 -1.12
N ASP A 138 -6.29 20.93 -1.97
CA ASP A 138 -5.59 19.65 -1.84
C ASP A 138 -4.91 19.52 -0.48
N ARG A 139 -5.14 18.37 0.16
CA ARG A 139 -4.59 18.07 1.49
C ARG A 139 -3.16 17.58 1.40
N ALA A 140 -2.89 16.72 0.41
CA ALA A 140 -1.59 16.14 0.17
C ALA A 140 -0.81 17.01 -0.81
N GLN A 141 0.42 17.34 -0.44
CA GLN A 141 1.33 18.08 -1.30
C GLN A 141 1.76 17.18 -2.45
N VAL A 142 1.30 17.49 -3.66
CA VAL A 142 1.79 16.86 -4.89
C VAL A 142 3.16 17.44 -5.23
N TYR A 143 4.03 16.62 -5.84
CA TYR A 143 5.36 17.04 -6.25
C TYR A 143 5.29 18.28 -7.15
N ASP A 144 5.89 19.38 -6.69
CA ASP A 144 6.07 20.59 -7.48
C ASP A 144 7.51 20.60 -8.02
N ALA A 145 7.68 20.77 -9.33
CA ALA A 145 9.00 20.85 -9.97
C ALA A 145 9.87 21.99 -9.39
N CYS A 146 9.27 23.03 -8.82
CA CYS A 146 9.98 24.11 -8.11
C CYS A 146 10.48 23.70 -6.71
N ALA A 147 9.83 22.72 -6.06
CA ALA A 147 10.27 22.17 -4.79
C ALA A 147 11.09 20.90 -5.05
N ALA A 148 12.41 21.04 -5.21
CA ALA A 148 13.38 19.96 -5.49
C ALA A 148 13.38 18.75 -4.52
N ALA A 149 12.47 18.72 -3.55
CA ALA A 149 12.25 17.62 -2.63
C ALA A 149 10.76 17.25 -2.66
N GLY A 150 10.42 16.11 -3.26
CA GLY A 150 9.11 15.49 -3.10
C GLY A 150 8.80 15.12 -1.66
N THR A 151 7.79 14.27 -1.43
CA THR A 151 7.40 13.80 -0.10
C THR A 151 8.59 13.18 0.65
N CYS A 152 9.28 13.95 1.49
CA CYS A 152 10.45 13.49 2.26
C CYS A 152 10.06 12.90 3.62
N PHE A 153 8.77 12.96 3.94
CA PHE A 153 8.24 12.62 5.25
C PHE A 153 6.98 11.78 5.09
N LEU A 154 6.80 10.80 5.96
CA LEU A 154 5.55 10.09 6.08
C LEU A 154 4.45 11.06 6.52
N GLN A 155 3.32 11.07 5.80
CA GLN A 155 2.18 11.92 6.16
C GLN A 155 0.93 11.06 6.35
N GLU A 156 0.26 11.27 7.48
CA GLU A 156 -1.01 10.62 7.83
C GLU A 156 -2.17 11.48 7.33
N TYR A 157 -3.08 10.88 6.57
CA TYR A 157 -4.33 11.49 6.13
C TYR A 157 -5.50 10.67 6.67
N PRO A 158 -6.22 11.18 7.69
CA PRO A 158 -7.51 10.62 8.08
C PRO A 158 -8.50 10.64 6.90
N ILE A 159 -9.19 9.53 6.66
CA ILE A 159 -10.21 9.37 5.61
C ILE A 159 -11.52 8.89 6.26
N PRO A 160 -12.63 9.64 6.20
CA PRO A 160 -12.74 11.04 5.78
C PRO A 160 -11.93 12.00 6.67
N LYS A 161 -11.96 13.31 6.37
CA LYS A 161 -11.38 14.36 7.21
C LYS A 161 -11.89 14.19 8.66
N ASN A 162 -10.96 14.20 9.62
CA ASN A 162 -11.22 13.95 11.04
C ASN A 162 -11.61 12.50 11.43
N SER A 163 -11.45 11.53 10.53
CA SER A 163 -11.66 10.12 10.85
C SER A 163 -10.72 9.63 11.95
N GLU A 164 -11.29 9.01 12.97
CA GLU A 164 -10.54 8.33 14.02
C GLU A 164 -10.28 6.86 13.69
N THR A 165 -11.02 6.28 12.74
CA THR A 165 -11.05 4.83 12.46
C THR A 165 -10.22 4.41 11.26
N LEU A 166 -10.01 5.30 10.28
CA LEU A 166 -9.27 5.00 9.05
C LEU A 166 -8.29 6.12 8.68
N CYS A 167 -7.09 5.75 8.28
CA CYS A 167 -6.12 6.67 7.71
C CYS A 167 -5.32 6.03 6.58
N VAL A 168 -4.89 6.88 5.66
CA VAL A 168 -3.98 6.56 4.57
C VAL A 168 -2.65 7.28 4.83
N TYR A 169 -1.55 6.57 4.69
CA TYR A 169 -0.20 7.13 4.78
C TYR A 169 0.38 7.34 3.39
N ASP A 170 0.77 8.58 3.10
CA ASP A 170 1.59 8.90 1.94
C ASP A 170 3.07 8.75 2.30
N THR A 171 3.83 8.16 1.38
CA THR A 171 5.24 7.81 1.61
C THR A 171 6.15 8.46 0.58
N ARG A 172 7.44 8.58 0.94
CA ARG A 172 8.46 8.96 -0.03
C ARG A 172 8.57 7.93 -1.14
N GLY A 173 8.51 8.37 -2.40
CA GLY A 173 8.61 7.48 -3.56
C GLY A 173 9.91 6.69 -3.61
N LEU A 174 9.83 5.37 -3.83
CA LEU A 174 10.93 4.40 -3.77
C LEU A 174 12.11 4.82 -4.68
N SER A 175 13.34 4.51 -4.26
CA SER A 175 14.55 4.79 -5.06
C SER A 175 14.80 3.68 -6.08
N MET A 176 15.70 3.95 -7.03
CA MET A 176 16.26 2.93 -7.92
C MET A 176 17.30 2.03 -7.24
N VAL A 177 17.50 2.17 -5.92
CA VAL A 177 18.46 1.41 -5.13
C VAL A 177 17.68 0.42 -4.27
N PRO A 178 17.60 -0.88 -4.65
CA PRO A 178 16.72 -1.85 -3.99
C PRO A 178 16.98 -2.01 -2.48
N SER A 179 18.24 -1.93 -2.07
CA SER A 179 18.64 -2.10 -0.66
C SER A 179 18.09 -1.01 0.27
N ASP A 180 17.90 0.21 -0.23
CA ASP A 180 17.24 1.28 0.54
C ASP A 180 15.75 1.03 0.68
N ASN A 181 15.11 0.53 -0.39
CA ASN A 181 13.68 0.24 -0.39
C ASN A 181 13.35 -0.88 0.59
N ILE A 182 14.11 -1.99 0.56
CA ILE A 182 13.91 -3.13 1.46
C ILE A 182 13.98 -2.69 2.92
N LYS A 183 15.00 -1.90 3.31
CA LYS A 183 15.15 -1.39 4.68
C LYS A 183 14.01 -0.47 5.12
N LEU A 184 13.49 0.36 4.21
CA LEU A 184 12.34 1.22 4.49
C LEU A 184 11.06 0.39 4.70
N LEU A 185 10.79 -0.56 3.78
CA LEU A 185 9.64 -1.44 3.88
C LEU A 185 9.69 -2.28 5.16
N GLU A 186 10.84 -2.86 5.48
CA GLU A 186 11.05 -3.61 6.73
C GLU A 186 10.71 -2.76 7.96
N ARG A 187 11.26 -1.53 8.03
CA ARG A 187 11.02 -0.63 9.16
C ARG A 187 9.54 -0.27 9.31
N TRP A 188 8.89 0.15 8.22
CA TRP A 188 7.48 0.55 8.24
C TRP A 188 6.56 -0.60 8.64
N MET A 189 6.84 -1.81 8.16
CA MET A 189 5.99 -2.98 8.40
C MET A 189 6.23 -3.62 9.77
N LEU A 190 7.49 -3.74 10.21
CA LEU A 190 7.81 -4.38 11.49
C LEU A 190 7.63 -3.43 12.68
N GLU A 191 8.04 -2.18 12.52
CA GLU A 191 8.03 -1.26 13.63
C GLU A 191 6.83 -0.32 13.62
N GLY A 192 6.19 -0.12 12.46
CA GLY A 192 5.09 0.81 12.25
C GLY A 192 5.53 2.18 11.71
N VAL A 193 4.55 3.00 11.33
CA VAL A 193 4.72 4.33 10.72
C VAL A 193 4.32 5.45 11.69
N ARG A 194 4.91 6.63 11.53
CA ARG A 194 4.56 7.82 12.31
C ARG A 194 4.37 9.04 11.42
N HIS A 195 3.31 9.81 11.70
CA HIS A 195 3.11 11.09 10.99
C HIS A 195 4.32 12.00 11.21
N GLY A 196 4.83 12.54 10.13
CA GLY A 196 5.96 13.46 10.09
C GLY A 196 7.34 12.81 10.24
N GLU A 197 7.43 11.49 10.28
CA GLU A 197 8.70 10.76 10.31
C GLU A 197 9.50 10.99 9.02
N MET A 198 10.83 11.11 9.16
CA MET A 198 11.74 11.30 8.04
C MET A 198 12.11 9.96 7.40
N ASP A 199 11.93 9.86 6.08
CA ASP A 199 12.35 8.69 5.30
C ASP A 199 13.76 8.89 4.73
N ILE A 200 14.77 8.85 5.61
CA ILE A 200 16.18 8.97 5.22
C ILE A 200 16.70 7.63 4.67
N ARG A 201 17.29 7.69 3.48
CA ARG A 201 17.94 6.56 2.79
C ARG A 201 19.44 6.60 2.96
N ALA A 202 20.09 5.44 2.83
CA ALA A 202 21.54 5.36 2.84
C ALA A 202 22.16 6.06 1.62
N SER A 203 21.45 6.06 0.48
CA SER A 203 21.84 6.77 -0.74
C SER A 203 21.60 8.28 -0.73
N ASP A 204 20.88 8.83 0.26
CA ASP A 204 20.64 10.28 0.30
C ASP A 204 21.94 11.04 0.52
N ASP A 205 22.18 12.06 -0.30
CA ASP A 205 23.32 12.95 -0.16
C ASP A 205 23.23 13.82 1.11
N PHE A 206 24.36 14.41 1.48
CA PHE A 206 24.48 15.23 2.68
C PHE A 206 23.52 16.44 2.68
N VAL A 207 23.31 17.08 1.53
CA VAL A 207 22.46 18.27 1.40
C VAL A 207 21.00 17.87 1.61
N THR A 208 20.55 16.81 0.93
CA THR A 208 19.21 16.25 1.08
C THR A 208 18.92 15.87 2.54
N ARG A 209 19.85 15.17 3.21
CA ARG A 209 19.71 14.81 4.64
C ARG A 209 19.64 16.03 5.55
N SER A 210 20.50 17.03 5.32
CA SER A 210 20.55 18.24 6.13
C SER A 210 19.25 19.05 5.99
N ASN A 211 18.74 19.20 4.76
CA ASN A 211 17.48 19.87 4.49
C ASN A 211 16.29 19.16 5.17
N MET A 212 16.26 17.83 5.16
CA MET A 212 15.23 17.06 5.87
C MET A 212 15.29 17.29 7.38
N LYS A 213 16.48 17.29 7.98
CA LYS A 213 16.66 17.57 9.42
C LYS A 213 16.18 18.97 9.80
N ILE A 214 16.49 19.98 8.99
CA ILE A 214 16.04 21.36 9.22
C ILE A 214 14.51 21.46 9.12
N ARG A 215 13.87 20.73 8.20
CA ARG A 215 12.41 20.71 8.07
C ARG A 215 11.70 19.89 9.15
N ALA A 216 12.44 19.04 9.89
CA ALA A 216 11.90 18.19 10.93
C ALA A 216 11.78 18.88 12.31
N THR A 217 12.54 19.96 12.56
CA THR A 217 12.62 20.62 13.87
C THR A 217 11.31 21.25 14.37
N HIS A 218 10.28 21.34 13.53
CA HIS A 218 8.98 21.92 13.88
C HIS A 218 7.84 20.88 13.94
N ARG A 219 8.13 19.58 14.08
CA ARG A 219 7.10 18.53 14.06
C ARG A 219 6.89 17.90 15.44
N TYR A 220 5.62 17.83 15.83
CA TYR A 220 5.22 17.22 17.11
C TYR A 220 5.29 15.68 17.03
N PRO A 221 5.66 15.01 18.13
CA PRO A 221 5.71 13.56 18.17
C PRO A 221 4.30 12.97 18.05
N CYS A 222 3.98 12.40 16.90
CA CYS A 222 2.73 11.64 16.69
C CYS A 222 2.86 10.19 17.20
N ARG A 223 1.72 9.56 17.46
CA ARG A 223 1.63 8.14 17.85
C ARG A 223 2.09 7.25 16.68
N LYS A 224 2.87 6.21 17.00
CA LYS A 224 3.26 5.18 16.02
C LYS A 224 2.08 4.25 15.73
N ARG A 225 1.87 3.89 14.46
CA ARG A 225 0.77 3.04 14.00
C ARG A 225 1.31 1.80 13.30
N VAL A 226 0.69 0.66 13.58
CA VAL A 226 0.93 -0.57 12.82
C VAL A 226 0.26 -0.43 11.45
N VAL A 227 0.96 -0.83 10.39
CA VAL A 227 0.39 -0.87 9.04
C VAL A 227 -0.51 -2.10 8.92
N ASN A 228 -1.77 -1.90 8.54
CA ASN A 228 -2.74 -2.99 8.42
C ASN A 228 -2.85 -3.53 7.00
N TYR A 229 -2.61 -2.68 6.00
CA TYR A 229 -2.63 -3.09 4.60
C TYR A 229 -1.85 -2.10 3.72
N VAL A 230 -1.48 -2.53 2.51
CA VAL A 230 -0.65 -1.75 1.59
C VAL A 230 -1.30 -1.64 0.21
N ILE A 231 -1.22 -0.44 -0.37
CA ILE A 231 -1.53 -0.17 -1.77
C ILE A 231 -0.21 0.16 -2.48
N LEU A 232 0.10 -0.60 -3.53
CA LEU A 232 1.21 -0.34 -4.43
C LEU A 232 0.73 0.56 -5.57
N VAL A 233 1.26 1.78 -5.65
CA VAL A 233 0.85 2.79 -6.63
C VAL A 233 1.90 2.87 -7.74
N ALA A 234 1.47 2.72 -8.99
CA ALA A 234 2.28 2.77 -10.19
C ALA A 234 1.76 3.80 -11.20
N ASN A 235 2.67 4.45 -11.93
CA ASN A 235 2.32 5.36 -13.02
C ASN A 235 2.12 4.55 -14.31
N GLY A 236 0.92 4.60 -14.89
CA GLY A 236 0.60 3.89 -16.12
C GLY A 236 1.41 4.36 -17.32
N VAL A 237 1.64 5.67 -17.45
CA VAL A 237 2.47 6.27 -18.50
C VAL A 237 3.89 5.77 -18.41
N SER A 238 4.50 5.80 -17.21
CA SER A 238 5.87 5.31 -17.01
C SER A 238 6.01 3.82 -17.31
N ILE A 239 4.98 3.00 -17.08
CA ILE A 239 4.99 1.59 -17.47
C ILE A 239 4.98 1.46 -18.99
N LEU A 240 4.06 2.14 -19.68
CA LEU A 240 3.95 2.07 -21.13
C LEU A 240 5.25 2.52 -21.80
N GLU A 241 5.77 3.66 -21.37
CA GLU A 241 7.05 4.18 -21.85
C GLU A 241 8.23 3.22 -21.63
N SER A 242 8.28 2.58 -20.46
CA SER A 242 9.30 1.57 -20.15
C SER A 242 9.24 0.39 -21.13
N LEU A 243 8.04 -0.03 -21.52
CA LEU A 243 7.84 -1.12 -22.48
C LEU A 243 8.23 -0.70 -23.91
N GLU A 244 7.89 0.51 -24.33
CA GLU A 244 8.26 1.04 -25.64
C GLU A 244 9.77 1.21 -25.79
N ARG A 245 10.43 1.74 -24.74
CA ARG A 245 11.88 1.94 -24.71
C ARG A 245 12.66 0.66 -24.39
N LYS A 246 11.98 -0.44 -24.04
CA LYS A 246 12.57 -1.71 -23.59
C LYS A 246 13.47 -1.53 -22.36
N GLU A 247 13.12 -0.59 -21.50
CA GLU A 247 13.78 -0.33 -20.22
C GLU A 247 12.99 -1.00 -19.11
N SER A 248 13.57 -1.99 -18.43
CA SER A 248 12.84 -2.74 -17.41
C SER A 248 12.85 -2.08 -16.03
N GLN A 249 13.69 -1.06 -15.79
CA GLN A 249 14.00 -0.59 -14.43
C GLN A 249 12.77 -0.17 -13.61
N TYR A 250 11.81 0.55 -14.23
CA TYR A 250 10.59 0.98 -13.54
C TYR A 250 9.67 -0.21 -13.21
N VAL A 251 9.52 -1.12 -14.17
CA VAL A 251 8.69 -2.33 -14.02
C VAL A 251 9.32 -3.29 -13.02
N ASP A 252 10.64 -3.49 -13.08
CA ASP A 252 11.42 -4.31 -12.14
C ASP A 252 11.25 -3.79 -10.72
N LEU A 253 11.31 -2.47 -10.51
CA LEU A 253 11.06 -1.87 -9.19
C LEU A 253 9.65 -2.17 -8.67
N ILE A 254 8.63 -2.16 -9.54
CA ILE A 254 7.25 -2.54 -9.17
C ILE A 254 7.19 -4.02 -8.80
N VAL A 255 7.77 -4.90 -9.62
CA VAL A 255 7.79 -6.36 -9.43
C VAL A 255 8.53 -6.72 -8.14
N GLU A 256 9.71 -6.15 -7.90
CA GLU A 256 10.50 -6.35 -6.68
C GLU A 256 9.73 -5.88 -5.44
N THR A 257 9.10 -4.69 -5.52
CA THR A 257 8.32 -4.16 -4.41
C THR A 257 7.12 -5.05 -4.12
N PHE A 258 6.35 -5.44 -5.13
CA PHE A 258 5.18 -6.30 -5.00
C PHE A 258 5.53 -7.66 -4.39
N ASN A 259 6.67 -8.23 -4.79
CA ASN A 259 7.16 -9.51 -4.30
C ASN A 259 7.94 -9.42 -2.98
N SER A 260 8.08 -8.23 -2.40
CA SER A 260 8.76 -8.05 -1.12
C SER A 260 8.10 -8.88 -0.01
N PRO A 261 8.89 -9.62 0.81
CA PRO A 261 8.35 -10.43 1.90
C PRO A 261 7.64 -9.58 2.97
N PHE A 262 8.00 -8.30 3.09
CA PHE A 262 7.41 -7.38 4.06
C PHE A 262 6.00 -6.92 3.66
N LEU A 263 5.63 -7.03 2.39
CA LEU A 263 4.33 -6.59 1.88
C LEU A 263 3.31 -7.73 1.73
N THR A 264 3.63 -8.91 2.25
CA THR A 264 2.74 -10.07 2.20
C THR A 264 1.97 -10.18 3.51
N PHE A 265 0.63 -10.20 3.43
CA PHE A 265 -0.28 -10.27 4.58
C PHE A 265 -0.99 -11.62 4.58
N LYS A 266 -0.41 -12.61 5.29
CA LYS A 266 -0.85 -14.02 5.18
C LYS A 266 -0.83 -14.47 3.70
N ASP A 267 -1.99 -14.78 3.13
CA ASP A 267 -2.16 -15.15 1.72
C ASP A 267 -2.46 -13.95 0.81
N ASP A 268 -2.70 -12.76 1.38
CA ASP A 268 -2.97 -11.54 0.63
C ASP A 268 -1.68 -10.83 0.19
N LYS A 269 -1.67 -10.43 -1.08
CA LYS A 269 -0.68 -9.51 -1.66
C LYS A 269 -1.25 -8.10 -1.78
N PRO A 270 -0.41 -7.05 -1.86
CA PRO A 270 -0.89 -5.68 -2.00
C PRO A 270 -1.86 -5.51 -3.17
N ILE A 271 -2.75 -4.53 -3.05
CA ILE A 271 -3.52 -4.07 -4.22
C ILE A 271 -2.63 -3.14 -5.03
N ILE A 272 -2.75 -3.20 -6.36
CA ILE A 272 -2.05 -2.29 -7.27
C ILE A 272 -3.03 -1.20 -7.74
N VAL A 273 -2.57 0.04 -7.72
CA VAL A 273 -3.29 1.18 -8.30
C VAL A 273 -2.44 1.78 -9.41
N ILE A 274 -2.99 1.79 -10.62
CA ILE A 274 -2.45 2.51 -11.77
C ILE A 274 -3.02 3.92 -11.74
N THR A 275 -2.14 4.91 -11.80
CA THR A 275 -2.46 6.34 -11.87
C THR A 275 -2.03 6.92 -13.22
N HIS A 276 -2.41 8.18 -13.48
CA HIS A 276 -2.14 8.87 -14.76
C HIS A 276 -2.80 8.14 -15.96
N GLY A 277 -3.91 7.45 -15.71
CA GLY A 277 -4.67 6.77 -16.76
C GLY A 277 -5.42 7.76 -17.68
N ASP A 278 -5.59 9.00 -17.25
CA ASP A 278 -6.12 10.12 -18.03
C ASP A 278 -5.18 10.55 -19.18
N GLU A 279 -3.88 10.28 -19.05
CA GLU A 279 -2.89 10.50 -20.10
C GLU A 279 -2.80 9.33 -21.10
N LEU A 280 -3.59 8.26 -20.89
CA LEU A 280 -3.54 7.03 -21.67
C LEU A 280 -4.85 6.78 -22.43
N SER A 281 -4.73 6.23 -23.64
CA SER A 281 -5.91 5.75 -24.35
C SER A 281 -6.54 4.54 -23.63
N ILE A 282 -7.83 4.26 -23.87
CA ILE A 282 -8.49 3.09 -23.29
C ILE A 282 -7.75 1.78 -23.64
N LYS A 283 -7.17 1.69 -24.85
CA LYS A 283 -6.38 0.53 -25.27
C LYS A 283 -5.11 0.41 -24.42
N ASP A 284 -4.42 1.51 -24.20
CA ASP A 284 -3.17 1.51 -23.41
C ASP A 284 -3.44 1.21 -21.94
N ARG A 285 -4.53 1.76 -21.37
CA ARG A 285 -4.98 1.43 -20.01
C ARG A 285 -5.26 -0.06 -19.84
N ALA A 286 -6.02 -0.64 -20.77
CA ALA A 286 -6.30 -2.08 -20.77
C ALA A 286 -5.02 -2.91 -20.95
N PHE A 287 -4.12 -2.48 -21.82
CA PHE A 287 -2.84 -3.15 -22.06
C PHE A 287 -1.95 -3.13 -20.81
N VAL A 288 -1.69 -1.96 -20.22
CA VAL A 288 -0.88 -1.81 -19.00
C VAL A 288 -1.44 -2.65 -17.85
N ARG A 289 -2.77 -2.60 -17.64
CA ARG A 289 -3.44 -3.39 -16.60
C ARG A 289 -3.35 -4.89 -16.84
N SER A 290 -3.49 -5.33 -18.09
CA SER A 290 -3.32 -6.75 -18.46
C SER A 290 -1.86 -7.21 -18.31
N TYR A 291 -0.90 -6.37 -18.71
CA TYR A 291 0.52 -6.64 -18.60
C TYR A 291 0.95 -6.80 -17.14
N LEU A 292 0.59 -5.87 -16.27
CA LEU A 292 0.86 -5.98 -14.84
C LEU A 292 0.24 -7.25 -14.22
N GLY A 293 -0.97 -7.61 -14.61
CA GLY A 293 -1.62 -8.84 -14.13
C GLY A 293 -0.84 -10.10 -14.46
N GLU A 294 -0.33 -10.18 -15.68
CA GLU A 294 0.46 -11.33 -16.12
C GLU A 294 1.80 -11.41 -15.38
N ILE A 295 2.58 -10.31 -15.37
CA ILE A 295 3.93 -10.35 -14.78
C ILE A 295 3.90 -10.53 -13.25
N LEU A 296 2.86 -10.03 -12.57
CA LEU A 296 2.70 -10.15 -11.12
C LEU A 296 1.92 -11.42 -10.73
N GLY A 297 1.34 -12.13 -11.69
CA GLY A 297 0.51 -13.32 -11.44
C GLY A 297 -0.76 -13.01 -10.66
N VAL A 298 -1.37 -11.84 -10.87
CA VAL A 298 -2.58 -11.39 -10.16
C VAL A 298 -3.75 -11.13 -11.08
N PRO A 299 -4.99 -11.36 -10.62
CA PRO A 299 -6.19 -11.07 -11.40
C PRO A 299 -6.38 -9.55 -11.60
N PRO A 300 -6.37 -9.03 -12.84
CA PRO A 300 -6.48 -7.59 -13.08
C PRO A 300 -7.79 -6.97 -12.61
N PHE A 301 -8.89 -7.72 -12.67
CA PHE A 301 -10.23 -7.21 -12.33
C PHE A 301 -10.44 -6.99 -10.84
N THR A 302 -9.72 -7.70 -9.98
CA THR A 302 -9.95 -7.68 -8.52
C THR A 302 -8.78 -7.14 -7.72
N GLN A 303 -7.57 -7.10 -8.30
CA GLN A 303 -6.35 -6.68 -7.59
C GLN A 303 -5.62 -5.49 -8.22
N ILE A 304 -5.98 -5.10 -9.45
CA ILE A 304 -5.40 -3.93 -10.12
C ILE A 304 -6.51 -2.93 -10.38
N PHE A 305 -6.40 -1.74 -9.79
CA PHE A 305 -7.34 -0.64 -9.96
C PHE A 305 -6.72 0.42 -10.84
N ASP A 306 -7.49 0.91 -11.80
CA ASP A 306 -7.10 2.02 -12.65
C ASP A 306 -7.88 3.26 -12.19
N ILE A 307 -7.15 4.25 -11.69
CA ILE A 307 -7.70 5.46 -11.07
C ILE A 307 -7.07 6.68 -11.79
N PRO A 308 -7.68 7.14 -12.90
CA PRO A 308 -7.24 8.31 -13.63
C PRO A 308 -7.41 9.59 -12.80
N ASP A 309 -6.77 10.68 -13.20
CA ASP A 309 -6.88 11.98 -12.53
C ASP A 309 -8.15 12.74 -12.90
N ASN A 310 -9.31 12.14 -12.63
CA ASN A 310 -10.61 12.77 -12.78
C ASN A 310 -11.53 12.41 -11.60
N LEU A 311 -12.65 13.13 -11.48
CA LEU A 311 -13.68 12.89 -10.46
C LEU A 311 -14.95 12.31 -11.05
N GLU A 312 -14.84 11.66 -12.21
CA GLU A 312 -15.97 10.99 -12.85
C GLU A 312 -16.53 9.90 -11.95
N TYR A 313 -17.81 9.61 -12.13
CA TYR A 313 -18.52 8.65 -11.29
C TYR A 313 -17.86 7.26 -11.28
N ALA A 314 -17.36 6.80 -12.43
CA ALA A 314 -16.60 5.56 -12.57
C ALA A 314 -15.36 5.54 -11.66
N THR A 315 -14.60 6.63 -11.63
CA THR A 315 -13.40 6.78 -10.79
C THR A 315 -13.73 6.78 -9.32
N GLN A 316 -14.84 7.44 -8.92
CA GLN A 316 -15.30 7.41 -7.54
C GLN A 316 -15.69 6.00 -7.09
N ILE A 317 -16.39 5.24 -7.93
CA ILE A 317 -16.72 3.82 -7.67
C ILE A 317 -15.46 2.97 -7.55
N ALA A 318 -14.48 3.16 -8.45
CA ALA A 318 -13.21 2.43 -8.41
C ALA A 318 -12.47 2.69 -7.09
N ILE A 319 -12.43 3.94 -6.62
CA ILE A 319 -11.84 4.33 -5.34
C ILE A 319 -12.56 3.66 -4.16
N LEU A 320 -13.90 3.70 -4.13
CA LEU A 320 -14.68 3.08 -3.06
C LEU A 320 -14.49 1.55 -3.02
N ASN A 321 -14.49 0.89 -4.18
CA ASN A 321 -14.25 -0.54 -4.28
C ASN A 321 -12.84 -0.92 -3.82
N MET A 322 -11.82 -0.16 -4.26
CA MET A 322 -10.44 -0.33 -3.83
C MET A 322 -10.32 -0.21 -2.30
N LEU A 323 -10.87 0.86 -1.71
CA LEU A 323 -10.81 1.08 -0.26
C LEU A 323 -11.54 -0.01 0.50
N ARG A 324 -12.72 -0.41 0.05
CA ARG A 324 -13.47 -1.51 0.65
C ARG A 324 -12.63 -2.78 0.72
N ILE A 325 -12.01 -3.19 -0.39
CA ILE A 325 -11.18 -4.40 -0.42
C ILE A 325 -9.94 -4.24 0.48
N CYS A 326 -9.30 -3.06 0.48
CA CYS A 326 -8.18 -2.80 1.38
C CYS A 326 -8.55 -2.94 2.85
N ILE A 327 -9.72 -2.43 3.24
CA ILE A 327 -10.22 -2.48 4.62
C ILE A 327 -10.65 -3.91 5.00
N GLU A 328 -11.33 -4.62 4.10
CA GLU A 328 -11.69 -6.03 4.30
C GLU A 328 -10.45 -6.90 4.51
N ARG A 329 -9.42 -6.73 3.67
CA ARG A 329 -8.14 -7.44 3.81
C ARG A 329 -7.36 -6.99 5.04
N ALA A 330 -7.40 -5.70 5.39
CA ALA A 330 -6.80 -5.19 6.63
C ALA A 330 -7.40 -5.89 7.86
N ASP A 331 -8.73 -6.00 7.92
CA ASP A 331 -9.43 -6.63 9.04
C ASP A 331 -9.15 -8.14 9.09
N ARG A 332 -9.21 -8.85 7.95
CA ARG A 332 -8.87 -10.28 7.86
C ARG A 332 -7.45 -10.61 8.31
N ASN A 333 -6.53 -9.66 8.17
CA ASN A 333 -5.13 -9.84 8.53
C ASN A 333 -4.78 -9.42 9.96
N ILE A 334 -5.75 -8.97 10.76
CA ILE A 334 -5.55 -8.76 12.20
C ILE A 334 -5.20 -10.08 12.87
N LEU A 335 -4.15 -10.05 13.69
CA LEU A 335 -3.68 -11.22 14.41
C LEU A 335 -4.53 -11.47 15.65
N PRO A 336 -4.85 -12.74 15.96
CA PRO A 336 -5.29 -13.11 17.29
C PRO A 336 -4.26 -12.62 18.30
N LYS A 337 -4.72 -12.07 19.44
CA LYS A 337 -3.86 -11.84 20.60
C LYS A 337 -3.11 -13.14 20.86
N PRO A 338 -1.79 -13.09 21.07
CA PRO A 338 -1.07 -14.28 21.42
C PRO A 338 -1.66 -14.81 22.72
N ILE A 339 -2.42 -15.91 22.63
CA ILE A 339 -2.74 -16.72 23.79
C ILE A 339 -1.37 -17.03 24.40
N TYR A 340 -1.17 -16.77 25.70
CA TYR A 340 0.11 -16.92 26.40
C TYR A 340 0.88 -18.20 25.98
N LYS A 341 0.14 -19.27 25.64
CA LYS A 341 0.61 -20.53 25.05
C LYS A 341 1.47 -20.38 23.79
N ILE A 342 1.14 -19.50 22.83
CA ILE A 342 1.88 -19.33 21.56
C ILE A 342 3.17 -18.54 21.77
N LYS A 343 3.14 -17.47 22.58
CA LYS A 343 4.37 -16.76 22.99
C LYS A 343 5.32 -17.69 23.74
N MET A 344 4.78 -18.53 24.62
CA MET A 344 5.53 -19.60 25.29
C MET A 344 6.11 -20.61 24.32
N MET A 345 5.33 -21.09 23.35
CA MET A 345 5.77 -22.09 22.38
C MET A 345 6.88 -21.54 21.45
N MET A 346 6.77 -20.27 21.03
CA MET A 346 7.83 -19.58 20.27
C MET A 346 9.09 -19.36 21.11
N PHE A 347 8.95 -19.03 22.39
CA PHE A 347 10.06 -18.91 23.32
C PHE A 347 10.76 -20.26 23.54
N TYR A 348 9.99 -21.34 23.72
CA TYR A 348 10.50 -22.70 23.80
C TYR A 348 11.24 -23.13 22.53
N HIS A 349 10.71 -22.81 21.35
CA HIS A 349 11.37 -23.14 20.08
C HIS A 349 12.70 -22.38 19.90
N ARG A 350 12.77 -21.11 20.34
CA ARG A 350 14.04 -20.34 20.33
C ARG A 350 15.06 -20.89 21.33
N LEU A 351 14.61 -21.30 22.52
CA LEU A 351 15.45 -22.00 23.50
C LEU A 351 15.98 -23.33 22.95
N GLN A 352 15.13 -24.12 22.28
CA GLN A 352 15.53 -25.40 21.71
C GLN A 352 16.61 -25.24 20.64
N LYS A 353 16.49 -24.24 19.76
CA LYS A 353 17.54 -23.92 18.78
C LYS A 353 18.86 -23.49 19.41
N LEU A 354 18.82 -22.79 20.55
CA LEU A 354 20.02 -22.41 21.30
C LEU A 354 20.70 -23.63 21.93
N VAL A 355 19.92 -24.59 22.44
CA VAL A 355 20.43 -25.86 22.98
C VAL A 355 21.06 -26.71 21.87
N GLU A 356 20.38 -26.88 20.73
CA GLU A 356 20.89 -27.63 19.58
C GLU A 356 22.18 -27.01 19.00
N PHE A 357 22.27 -25.68 18.94
CA PHE A 357 23.49 -24.97 18.58
C PHE A 357 24.61 -25.20 19.61
N GLY A 358 24.26 -25.25 20.89
CA GLY A 358 25.17 -25.60 21.98
C GLY A 358 25.73 -27.01 21.85
N ASP A 359 24.89 -28.00 21.60
CA ASP A 359 25.30 -29.39 21.41
C ASP A 359 26.23 -29.54 20.20
N MET A 360 25.93 -28.85 19.09
CA MET A 360 26.78 -28.82 17.91
C MET A 360 28.17 -28.24 18.21
N MET A 361 28.25 -27.18 19.03
CA MET A 361 29.52 -26.58 19.46
C MET A 361 30.28 -27.51 20.44
N CYS A 362 29.58 -28.16 21.38
CA CYS A 362 30.18 -29.17 22.25
C CYS A 362 30.75 -30.36 21.46
N CYS A 363 30.05 -30.86 20.45
CA CYS A 363 30.55 -31.90 19.55
C CYS A 363 31.80 -31.48 18.77
N ARG A 364 31.98 -30.19 18.49
CA ARG A 364 33.19 -29.65 17.84
C ARG A 364 34.36 -29.49 18.81
N LEU A 365 34.08 -29.19 20.08
CA LEU A 365 35.10 -28.99 21.13
C LEU A 365 35.62 -30.30 21.73
N PHE A 366 34.79 -31.34 21.77
CA PHE A 366 35.12 -32.65 22.33
C PHE A 366 35.18 -33.71 21.24
N LYS A 367 36.39 -34.07 20.81
CA LYS A 367 36.62 -35.23 19.93
C LYS A 367 37.07 -36.44 20.75
N LYS A 368 36.39 -37.57 20.53
CA LYS A 368 36.74 -38.87 21.13
C LYS A 368 37.77 -39.56 20.25
N GLU A 369 39.01 -39.66 20.71
CA GLU A 369 40.07 -40.43 20.05
C GLU A 369 40.47 -41.62 20.93
N LYS A 370 40.41 -42.84 20.39
CA LYS A 370 40.94 -44.06 21.02
C LYS A 370 40.58 -44.23 22.50
N GLY A 371 39.31 -44.03 22.85
CA GLY A 371 38.80 -44.26 24.21
C GLY A 371 39.05 -43.13 25.22
N SER A 372 39.68 -42.02 24.82
CA SER A 372 39.86 -40.83 25.66
C SER A 372 39.28 -39.58 25.00
N TRP A 373 38.63 -38.73 25.80
CA TRP A 373 38.10 -37.45 25.36
C TRP A 373 39.22 -36.41 25.38
N LYS A 374 39.58 -35.85 24.20
CA LYS A 374 40.51 -34.72 24.11
C LYS A 374 39.76 -33.42 23.85
N ILE A 375 40.12 -32.40 24.62
CA ILE A 375 39.64 -31.03 24.47
C ILE A 375 40.65 -30.28 23.60
N SER A 376 40.25 -29.80 22.42
CA SER A 376 41.09 -28.93 21.59
C SER A 376 40.68 -27.48 21.81
N VAL A 377 41.33 -26.80 22.75
CA VAL A 377 41.05 -25.39 23.07
C VAL A 377 42.35 -24.60 22.99
N THR A 378 42.38 -23.56 22.15
CA THR A 378 43.46 -22.56 22.15
C THR A 378 43.22 -21.54 23.27
N LEU A 379 44.28 -20.96 23.86
CA LEU A 379 44.15 -20.08 25.04
C LEU A 379 43.17 -18.90 24.83
N ASN A 380 43.03 -18.39 23.61
CA ASN A 380 42.08 -17.32 23.26
C ASN A 380 40.59 -17.75 23.27
N GLN A 381 40.28 -19.03 23.48
CA GLN A 381 38.90 -19.55 23.50
C GLN A 381 38.37 -19.81 24.92
N LEU A 382 39.20 -19.72 25.96
CA LEU A 382 38.79 -19.94 27.35
C LEU A 382 37.75 -18.92 27.82
N ASP A 383 37.94 -17.63 27.51
CA ASP A 383 36.97 -16.59 27.87
C ASP A 383 35.63 -16.75 27.16
N GLN A 384 35.65 -17.22 25.92
CA GLN A 384 34.44 -17.54 25.15
C GLN A 384 33.71 -18.77 25.73
N ILE A 385 34.46 -19.77 26.19
CA ILE A 385 33.90 -20.97 26.83
C ILE A 385 33.31 -20.66 28.21
N VAL A 386 33.99 -19.82 29.01
CA VAL A 386 33.49 -19.37 30.32
C VAL A 386 32.25 -18.51 30.14
N LEU A 387 32.25 -17.56 29.20
CA LEU A 387 31.08 -16.75 28.88
C LEU A 387 29.92 -17.63 28.41
N TRP A 388 30.18 -18.64 27.57
CA TRP A 388 29.18 -19.57 27.09
C TRP A 388 28.61 -20.47 28.20
N LEU A 389 29.46 -21.07 29.03
CA LEU A 389 29.02 -21.84 30.21
C LEU A 389 28.18 -21.00 31.15
N THR A 390 28.54 -19.73 31.34
CA THR A 390 27.77 -18.78 32.14
C THR A 390 26.40 -18.51 31.52
N ILE A 391 26.33 -18.32 30.19
CA ILE A 391 25.07 -18.15 29.46
C ILE A 391 24.20 -19.41 29.55
N VAL A 392 24.77 -20.60 29.40
CA VAL A 392 24.04 -21.89 29.48
C VAL A 392 23.52 -22.12 30.89
N VAL A 393 24.35 -21.94 31.93
CA VAL A 393 23.92 -22.10 33.33
C VAL A 393 22.83 -21.07 33.68
N CYS A 394 23.01 -19.81 33.27
CA CYS A 394 21.99 -18.77 33.48
C CYS A 394 20.69 -19.06 32.74
N THR A 395 20.74 -19.55 31.50
CA THR A 395 19.54 -19.88 30.72
C THR A 395 18.83 -21.12 31.25
N CYS A 396 19.56 -22.16 31.67
CA CYS A 396 18.98 -23.34 32.34
C CYS A 396 18.37 -22.98 33.71
N PHE A 397 19.02 -22.11 34.48
CA PHE A 397 18.51 -21.63 35.76
C PHE A 397 17.24 -20.78 35.60
N LEU A 398 17.24 -19.86 34.64
CA LEU A 398 16.06 -19.07 34.26
C LEU A 398 14.93 -19.96 33.75
N ALA A 399 15.21 -20.97 32.92
CA ALA A 399 14.20 -21.93 32.45
C ALA A 399 13.58 -22.71 33.62
N ARG A 400 14.38 -23.12 34.61
CA ARG A 400 13.90 -23.83 35.80
C ARG A 400 13.07 -22.95 36.73
N ILE A 401 13.45 -21.69 36.93
CA ILE A 401 12.64 -20.70 37.67
C ILE A 401 11.33 -20.45 36.95
N THR A 402 11.36 -20.24 35.63
CA THR A 402 10.17 -20.02 34.81
C THR A 402 9.23 -21.23 34.89
N TRP A 403 9.75 -22.46 34.82
CA TRP A 403 8.95 -23.69 34.98
C TRP A 403 8.32 -23.82 36.38
N LEU A 404 9.05 -23.48 37.45
CA LEU A 404 8.52 -23.49 38.81
C LEU A 404 7.44 -22.43 39.03
N LEU A 405 7.60 -21.24 38.45
CA LEU A 405 6.60 -20.17 38.46
C LEU A 405 5.34 -20.59 37.67
N MET A 406 5.52 -21.25 36.52
CA MET A 406 4.41 -21.81 35.74
C MET A 406 3.65 -22.91 36.48
N LYS A 407 4.35 -23.81 37.20
CA LYS A 407 3.71 -24.85 38.00
C LYS A 407 2.87 -24.27 39.13
N ARG A 408 3.27 -23.13 39.69
CA ARG A 408 2.49 -22.38 40.67
C ARG A 408 1.28 -21.67 40.07
N MET A 409 1.42 -21.10 38.88
CA MET A 409 0.32 -20.41 38.18
C MET A 409 -0.72 -21.34 37.56
N LEU A 410 -0.39 -22.60 37.28
CA LEU A 410 -1.33 -23.61 36.77
C LEU A 410 -2.06 -24.38 37.89
N CYS A 411 -1.66 -24.19 39.15
CA CYS A 411 -2.31 -24.77 40.33
C CYS A 411 -3.18 -23.75 41.11
N CYS A 412 -3.27 -22.51 40.62
CA CYS A 412 -4.25 -21.49 41.01
C CYS A 412 -5.14 -21.21 39.80
#